data_AF-A0A4U9F6I0-F1
#
_entry.id   AF-A0A4U9F6I0-F1
#
_cell.length_a   1.000
_cell.length_b   1.000
_cell.length_c   1.000
_cell.angle_alpha   90.00
_cell.angle_beta   90.00
_cell.angle_gamma   90.00
#
_symmetry.space_group_name_H-M   'P 1'
#
loop_
_entity.id
_entity.type
_entity.pdbx_description
1 polymer ?
#
loop_
_entity_poly.entity_id
_entity_poly.type
_entity_poly.pdbx_seq_one_letter_code
_entity_poly.pdbx_strand_id
1 'polypeptide(L)'
;MVESCSEDGSSTMSRLSSEEEMKLMPVETFSNAPAYRTHNSQNPRKKWTILAISVVSFLLFLTFASIYGSDEVPKIEEEVEEPQFAEIRNISTYQEPERSCGKRDEAANMTIWNDVVNKTSNLTEDMFTIAIQTYKRPTQLKKTIQHLVENKVPSLYEIVVVWNEINVEPPSDFMSEHGVLVRYRRSEKNSLNQKFLPDPDYRTQGILLSDDDWNYNTTGDLEYAFQQWRRAGMHRLTGAFARCWTLNEVTETPIYSFNCKGQDTYSMILTGMAFTHISYLEYYHSEDEIMTSVREFVDESFNCEDIALNFVASMLTCEGPLLVLGKDKLDNQHASSGISSKPGHILRRRRKTIYPRFSSHTERLTLQQSSALQMSDHIPPPPPPAPPLPASLHKSQSTEPQLKLKVKSTPEACFYQPSKPPAQTDLSESPIGPYFVYGTLMDPNMLSDILGLEKEPKLRLAKIKGYSRKLWGRYPAMQEGPGDTEVNGSVYQVQSIAHAKRLAEYETNSYRVMPCHIHYTDGNKPADELGSIFMYVGNPRDLCDGEFDLAQWLKRMGRFSAS
;
A
#
# COMPACT_ATOMS: atom_id res chain seq x y z
N MET A 1 -14.57 -51.41 51.45
CA MET A 1 -15.70 -50.74 52.13
C MET A 1 -16.62 -50.25 51.03
N VAL A 2 -17.64 -51.06 50.80
CA VAL A 2 -18.76 -50.84 49.89
C VAL A 2 -19.92 -50.52 50.82
N GLU A 3 -20.63 -49.42 50.60
CA GLU A 3 -21.92 -49.23 51.25
C GLU A 3 -22.83 -48.39 50.34
N SER A 4 -23.68 -49.13 49.64
CA SER A 4 -24.98 -48.68 49.14
C SER A 4 -25.98 -48.69 50.29
N CYS A 5 -26.90 -47.72 50.32
CA CYS A 5 -28.25 -47.92 50.86
C CYS A 5 -29.26 -47.20 49.96
N SER A 6 -30.26 -47.97 49.56
CA SER A 6 -31.43 -47.62 48.75
C SER A 6 -32.68 -47.57 49.65
N GLU A 7 -33.80 -47.13 49.06
CA GLU A 7 -35.22 -47.34 49.46
C GLU A 7 -35.77 -46.45 50.62
N ASP A 8 -36.99 -45.89 50.59
CA ASP A 8 -38.14 -46.03 49.68
C ASP A 8 -39.16 -44.86 49.86
N GLY A 9 -40.09 -44.67 48.90
CA GLY A 9 -41.36 -43.96 49.15
C GLY A 9 -42.02 -43.22 47.97
N SER A 10 -42.71 -43.97 47.11
CA SER A 10 -43.67 -43.61 46.03
C SER A 10 -44.83 -42.68 46.49
N SER A 11 -45.37 -41.74 45.70
CA SER A 11 -46.31 -41.89 44.56
C SER A 11 -46.70 -40.45 44.09
N THR A 12 -47.06 -40.10 42.85
CA THR A 12 -47.98 -40.69 41.87
C THR A 12 -47.64 -40.27 40.43
N MET A 13 -48.02 -41.14 39.49
CA MET A 13 -47.88 -41.01 38.04
C MET A 13 -48.82 -39.98 37.40
N SER A 14 -48.40 -39.42 36.26
CA SER A 14 -49.09 -39.69 34.98
C SER A 14 -48.25 -39.25 33.79
N ARG A 15 -47.94 -40.24 32.95
CA ARG A 15 -47.33 -40.15 31.62
C ARG A 15 -48.47 -40.11 30.61
N LEU A 16 -48.43 -39.26 29.59
CA LEU A 16 -49.06 -39.53 28.28
C LEU A 16 -48.55 -38.55 27.21
N SER A 17 -48.02 -39.16 26.15
CA SER A 17 -47.73 -38.60 24.84
C SER A 17 -49.02 -38.43 24.03
N SER A 18 -49.12 -37.41 23.18
CA SER A 18 -49.69 -37.52 21.83
C SER A 18 -49.43 -36.23 21.05
N GLU A 19 -49.21 -36.43 19.76
CA GLU A 19 -49.01 -35.46 18.69
C GLU A 19 -50.29 -34.68 18.36
N GLU A 20 -50.12 -33.66 17.51
CA GLU A 20 -51.13 -32.86 16.80
C GLU A 20 -51.92 -31.82 17.60
N GLU A 21 -51.56 -30.53 17.46
CA GLU A 21 -52.36 -29.61 16.64
C GLU A 21 -51.58 -28.31 16.37
N MET A 22 -51.40 -28.02 15.08
CA MET A 22 -50.81 -26.81 14.54
C MET A 22 -51.78 -25.65 14.72
N LYS A 23 -51.55 -24.76 15.70
CA LYS A 23 -52.36 -23.55 15.89
C LYS A 23 -51.64 -22.32 15.35
N LEU A 24 -52.19 -21.80 14.25
CA LEU A 24 -51.87 -20.50 13.64
C LEU A 24 -51.90 -19.39 14.69
N MET A 25 -50.86 -18.56 14.72
CA MET A 25 -50.88 -17.27 15.43
C MET A 25 -51.43 -16.16 14.53
N PRO A 26 -52.04 -15.10 15.10
CA PRO A 26 -52.91 -14.18 14.38
C PRO A 26 -52.13 -13.14 13.59
N VAL A 27 -52.69 -12.79 12.43
CA VAL A 27 -52.29 -11.64 11.60
C VAL A 27 -52.79 -10.36 12.26
N GLU A 28 -51.88 -9.50 12.73
CA GLU A 28 -52.20 -8.10 13.01
C GLU A 28 -51.86 -7.22 11.80
N THR A 29 -52.91 -6.61 11.27
CA THR A 29 -52.93 -5.63 10.20
C THR A 29 -52.46 -4.26 10.69
N PHE A 30 -51.39 -3.72 10.11
CA PHE A 30 -51.09 -2.28 10.16
C PHE A 30 -51.44 -1.64 8.82
N SER A 31 -52.67 -1.13 8.76
CA SER A 31 -53.13 -0.13 7.80
C SER A 31 -52.59 1.25 8.19
N ASN A 32 -51.66 1.79 7.39
CA ASN A 32 -51.55 3.21 7.02
C ASN A 32 -50.30 3.43 6.15
N ALA A 33 -50.46 3.31 4.83
CA ALA A 33 -49.49 3.75 3.84
C ALA A 33 -50.13 4.81 2.93
N PRO A 34 -49.40 5.86 2.50
CA PRO A 34 -49.97 6.92 1.68
C PRO A 34 -50.24 6.44 0.25
N ALA A 35 -51.24 7.05 -0.38
CA ALA A 35 -51.79 6.68 -1.69
C ALA A 35 -50.74 6.68 -2.81
N TYR A 36 -50.73 5.57 -3.58
CA TYR A 36 -50.02 5.40 -4.84
C TYR A 36 -50.40 6.50 -5.85
N ARG A 37 -49.40 7.18 -6.42
CA ARG A 37 -49.58 7.98 -7.65
C ARG A 37 -49.77 7.03 -8.83
N THR A 38 -50.92 7.15 -9.48
CA THR A 38 -51.22 6.57 -10.79
C THR A 38 -50.26 7.11 -11.85
N HIS A 39 -49.54 6.21 -12.51
CA HIS A 39 -48.66 6.55 -13.63
C HIS A 39 -49.52 6.89 -14.86
N ASN A 40 -49.36 8.12 -15.35
CA ASN A 40 -50.04 8.62 -16.54
C ASN A 40 -49.59 7.87 -17.80
N SER A 41 -50.58 7.51 -18.63
CA SER A 41 -50.43 7.02 -20.00
C SER A 41 -49.47 7.91 -20.81
N GLN A 42 -48.36 7.33 -21.29
CA GLN A 42 -47.40 8.02 -22.15
C GLN A 42 -47.76 7.86 -23.63
N ASN A 43 -47.86 9.02 -24.28
CA ASN A 43 -48.29 9.26 -25.66
C ASN A 43 -47.46 8.45 -26.71
N PRO A 44 -48.10 7.65 -27.59
CA PRO A 44 -47.42 6.72 -28.52
C PRO A 44 -46.49 7.39 -29.53
N ARG A 45 -46.61 8.70 -29.77
CA ARG A 45 -45.72 9.43 -30.70
C ARG A 45 -44.27 9.55 -30.22
N LYS A 46 -44.00 9.48 -28.92
CA LYS A 46 -42.61 9.59 -28.37
C LYS A 46 -41.79 8.30 -28.51
N LYS A 47 -42.44 7.13 -28.63
CA LYS A 47 -41.73 5.86 -28.82
C LYS A 47 -41.15 5.73 -30.23
N TRP A 48 -41.88 6.22 -31.24
CA TRP A 48 -41.43 6.16 -32.63
C TRP A 48 -40.27 7.11 -32.94
N THR A 49 -40.22 8.28 -32.30
CA THR A 49 -39.09 9.22 -32.46
C THR A 49 -37.81 8.70 -31.82
N ILE A 50 -37.88 8.06 -30.65
CA ILE A 50 -36.70 7.48 -30.00
C ILE A 50 -36.17 6.27 -30.79
N LEU A 51 -37.07 5.43 -31.32
CA LEU A 51 -36.68 4.31 -32.17
C LEU A 51 -36.02 4.79 -33.48
N ALA A 52 -36.58 5.82 -34.13
CA ALA A 52 -36.02 6.38 -35.35
C ALA A 52 -34.62 6.99 -35.14
N ILE A 53 -34.42 7.72 -34.04
CA ILE A 53 -33.10 8.29 -33.71
C ILE A 53 -32.07 7.18 -33.45
N SER A 54 -32.45 6.11 -32.73
CA SER A 54 -31.56 4.99 -32.46
C SER A 54 -31.13 4.24 -33.72
N VAL A 55 -32.05 4.06 -34.69
CA VAL A 55 -31.74 3.38 -35.96
C VAL A 55 -30.83 4.25 -36.84
N VAL A 56 -31.07 5.56 -36.89
CA VAL A 56 -30.22 6.49 -37.66
C VAL A 56 -28.81 6.59 -37.07
N SER A 57 -28.67 6.63 -35.73
CA SER A 57 -27.35 6.59 -35.08
C SER A 57 -26.61 5.29 -35.33
N PHE A 58 -27.30 4.14 -35.35
CA PHE A 58 -26.68 2.85 -35.62
C PHE A 58 -26.19 2.74 -37.07
N LEU A 59 -26.96 3.24 -38.03
CA LEU A 59 -26.57 3.28 -39.44
C LEU A 59 -25.38 4.23 -39.67
N LEU A 60 -25.35 5.39 -39.01
CA LEU A 60 -24.19 6.30 -39.04
C LEU A 60 -22.92 5.64 -38.47
N PHE A 61 -23.05 4.86 -37.40
CA PHE A 61 -21.94 4.13 -36.79
C PHE A 61 -21.36 3.06 -37.73
N LEU A 62 -22.21 2.33 -38.44
CA LEU A 62 -21.79 1.34 -39.44
C LEU A 62 -21.11 1.99 -40.64
N THR A 63 -21.57 3.16 -41.08
CA THR A 63 -20.89 3.90 -42.15
C THR A 63 -19.52 4.43 -41.72
N PHE A 64 -19.37 4.85 -40.46
CA PHE A 64 -18.07 5.28 -39.90
C PHE A 64 -17.09 4.10 -39.77
N ALA A 65 -17.56 2.94 -39.31
CA ALA A 65 -16.74 1.74 -39.20
C ALA A 65 -16.27 1.21 -40.57
N SER A 66 -17.07 1.42 -41.63
CA SER A 66 -16.71 1.01 -42.99
C SER A 66 -15.76 1.98 -43.71
N ILE A 67 -15.67 3.24 -43.27
CA ILE A 67 -14.79 4.27 -43.88
C ILE A 67 -13.42 4.31 -43.18
N TYR A 68 -13.34 3.90 -41.91
CA TYR A 68 -12.11 3.96 -41.11
C TYR A 68 -11.57 2.59 -40.66
N GLY A 69 -12.13 1.50 -41.19
CA GLY A 69 -11.73 0.13 -40.85
C GLY A 69 -10.85 -0.53 -41.90
N SER A 70 -9.57 -0.18 -41.96
CA SER A 70 -8.47 -1.05 -42.42
C SER A 70 -7.15 -0.32 -42.24
N ASP A 71 -6.27 -0.86 -41.41
CA ASP A 71 -4.87 -1.04 -41.77
C ASP A 71 -4.34 -2.25 -40.98
N GLU A 72 -3.97 -3.30 -41.72
CA GLU A 72 -3.27 -4.48 -41.23
C GLU A 72 -1.87 -4.08 -40.80
N VAL A 73 -1.46 -4.45 -39.58
CA VAL A 73 -0.06 -4.33 -39.13
C VAL A 73 0.60 -5.71 -39.26
N PRO A 74 1.81 -5.82 -39.86
CA PRO A 74 2.45 -7.12 -40.07
C PRO A 74 3.00 -7.70 -38.77
N LYS A 75 2.94 -9.04 -38.65
CA LYS A 75 3.70 -9.81 -37.66
C LYS A 75 5.20 -9.68 -37.96
N ILE A 76 5.95 -9.13 -37.01
CA ILE A 76 7.40 -9.34 -36.90
C ILE A 76 7.61 -10.24 -35.68
N GLU A 77 8.07 -11.47 -35.92
CA GLU A 77 8.67 -12.30 -34.88
C GLU A 77 10.04 -11.71 -34.57
N GLU A 78 10.16 -10.99 -33.45
CA GLU A 78 11.44 -10.65 -32.84
C GLU A 78 11.71 -11.66 -31.72
N GLU A 79 12.76 -12.44 -31.93
CA GLU A 79 13.36 -13.32 -30.95
C GLU A 79 14.00 -12.43 -29.86
N VAL A 80 13.28 -12.24 -28.74
CA VAL A 80 13.78 -11.45 -27.61
C VAL A 80 14.82 -12.28 -26.88
N GLU A 81 16.10 -11.95 -27.04
CA GLU A 81 17.16 -12.41 -26.15
C GLU A 81 16.80 -12.05 -24.70
N GLU A 82 16.79 -13.06 -23.83
CA GLU A 82 16.62 -12.94 -22.39
C GLU A 82 17.57 -11.86 -21.85
N PRO A 83 17.08 -10.80 -21.18
CA PRO A 83 17.96 -9.87 -20.50
C PRO A 83 18.67 -10.65 -19.39
N GLN A 84 19.99 -10.52 -19.32
CA GLN A 84 20.81 -11.13 -18.26
C GLN A 84 20.44 -10.56 -16.88
N PHE A 85 19.37 -11.08 -16.28
CA PHE A 85 18.92 -10.79 -14.91
C PHE A 85 19.77 -11.52 -13.85
N ALA A 86 21.08 -11.65 -14.10
CA ALA A 86 21.99 -12.35 -13.20
C ALA A 86 22.68 -11.42 -12.18
N GLU A 87 22.76 -10.10 -12.41
CA GLU A 87 23.55 -9.20 -11.55
C GLU A 87 22.78 -8.34 -10.55
N ILE A 88 21.43 -8.36 -10.55
CA ILE A 88 20.60 -7.72 -9.49
C ILE A 88 19.99 -8.77 -8.55
N ARG A 89 20.69 -9.88 -8.30
CA ARG A 89 20.30 -10.91 -7.32
C ARG A 89 20.87 -10.68 -5.93
N ASN A 90 21.69 -9.65 -5.74
CA ASN A 90 22.26 -9.29 -4.46
C ASN A 90 21.64 -7.97 -3.98
N ILE A 91 20.55 -8.07 -3.22
CA ILE A 91 20.19 -7.28 -2.03
C ILE A 91 18.73 -7.64 -1.74
N SER A 92 18.51 -8.68 -0.93
CA SER A 92 17.31 -8.74 -0.10
C SER A 92 17.39 -7.53 0.85
N THR A 93 16.40 -6.63 0.82
CA THR A 93 16.35 -5.51 1.77
C THR A 93 15.88 -5.93 3.16
N TYR A 94 15.44 -7.18 3.32
CA TYR A 94 15.19 -7.80 4.62
C TYR A 94 16.52 -8.07 5.32
N GLN A 95 17.09 -7.03 5.92
CA GLN A 95 18.06 -7.17 7.00
C GLN A 95 17.31 -6.98 8.30
N GLU A 96 17.31 -8.00 9.15
CA GLU A 96 16.82 -7.83 10.51
C GLU A 96 17.59 -6.71 11.19
N PRO A 97 16.91 -5.70 11.77
CA PRO A 97 17.56 -4.87 12.76
C PRO A 97 17.91 -5.77 13.96
N GLU A 98 19.14 -5.72 14.48
CA GLU A 98 19.53 -6.40 15.72
C GLU A 98 18.63 -5.91 16.88
N ARG A 99 17.49 -6.56 17.06
CA ARG A 99 16.50 -6.26 18.10
C ARG A 99 16.30 -7.50 18.93
N SER A 100 16.80 -7.44 20.16
CA SER A 100 16.52 -8.40 21.21
C SER A 100 15.43 -7.83 22.11
N CYS A 101 14.30 -8.54 22.22
CA CYS A 101 13.31 -8.28 23.26
C CYS A 101 13.18 -9.51 24.14
N GLY A 102 13.32 -9.31 25.45
CA GLY A 102 13.24 -10.38 26.43
C GLY A 102 14.07 -11.59 26.02
N LYS A 103 13.42 -12.76 26.01
CA LYS A 103 14.01 -14.06 25.72
C LYS A 103 13.55 -14.58 24.34
N ARG A 104 13.51 -13.71 23.32
CA ARG A 104 13.16 -14.07 21.92
C ARG A 104 13.85 -15.36 21.47
N ASP A 105 15.16 -15.48 21.71
CA ASP A 105 15.97 -16.62 21.29
C ASP A 105 15.67 -17.91 22.09
N GLU A 106 15.02 -17.79 23.26
CA GLU A 106 14.52 -18.95 24.01
C GLU A 106 13.14 -19.40 23.50
N ALA A 107 12.38 -18.51 22.86
CA ALA A 107 11.01 -18.74 22.42
C ALA A 107 10.88 -19.16 20.97
N ALA A 108 11.63 -18.52 20.08
CA ALA A 108 11.63 -18.81 18.66
C ALA A 108 12.78 -19.75 18.31
N ASN A 109 12.49 -20.80 17.56
CA ASN A 109 13.51 -21.58 16.88
C ASN A 109 14.19 -20.72 15.79
N MET A 110 15.31 -20.09 16.13
CA MET A 110 15.98 -19.12 15.26
C MET A 110 16.65 -19.79 14.06
N THR A 111 16.97 -21.08 14.14
CA THR A 111 17.49 -21.84 12.99
C THR A 111 16.44 -21.94 11.89
N ILE A 112 15.23 -22.38 12.23
CA ILE A 112 14.11 -22.45 11.29
C ILE A 112 13.80 -21.05 10.74
N TRP A 113 13.81 -20.03 11.60
CA TRP A 113 13.54 -18.67 11.18
C TRP A 113 14.54 -18.16 10.14
N ASN A 114 15.84 -18.31 10.40
CA ASN A 114 16.89 -17.88 9.49
C ASN A 114 16.81 -18.64 8.14
N ASP A 115 16.53 -19.94 8.17
CA ASP A 115 16.34 -20.74 6.95
C ASP A 115 15.16 -20.23 6.12
N VAL A 116 14.05 -19.89 6.78
CA VAL A 116 12.84 -19.34 6.15
C VAL A 116 13.09 -17.95 5.56
N VAL A 117 13.78 -17.07 6.28
CA VAL A 117 14.17 -15.75 5.77
C VAL A 117 15.04 -15.90 4.52
N ASN A 118 16.03 -16.79 4.56
CA ASN A 118 16.88 -17.09 3.40
C ASN A 118 16.07 -17.65 2.22
N LYS A 119 15.16 -18.61 2.48
CA LYS A 119 14.28 -19.21 1.46
C LYS A 119 13.43 -18.18 0.73
N THR A 120 12.96 -17.15 1.43
CA THR A 120 12.01 -16.16 0.92
C THR A 120 12.67 -14.86 0.42
N SER A 121 13.99 -14.74 0.58
CA SER A 121 14.77 -13.53 0.27
C SER A 121 14.78 -13.14 -1.20
N ASN A 122 14.58 -14.10 -2.11
CA ASN A 122 14.60 -13.88 -3.57
C ASN A 122 13.23 -13.50 -4.16
N LEU A 123 12.17 -13.50 -3.33
CA LEU A 123 10.83 -13.11 -3.77
C LEU A 123 10.74 -11.61 -3.97
N THR A 124 9.84 -11.19 -4.84
CA THR A 124 9.64 -9.79 -5.22
C THR A 124 9.08 -8.97 -4.06
N GLU A 125 9.77 -7.89 -3.68
CA GLU A 125 9.40 -7.02 -2.55
C GLU A 125 8.54 -5.80 -2.94
N ASP A 126 8.49 -5.46 -4.22
CA ASP A 126 7.79 -4.27 -4.75
C ASP A 126 6.38 -4.57 -5.27
N MET A 127 5.95 -5.82 -5.17
CA MET A 127 4.60 -6.28 -5.50
C MET A 127 4.04 -7.12 -4.34
N PHE A 128 2.73 -7.39 -4.35
CA PHE A 128 2.07 -8.25 -3.35
C PHE A 128 1.03 -9.20 -3.94
N THR A 129 0.82 -10.30 -3.24
CA THR A 129 -0.24 -11.28 -3.50
C THR A 129 -1.37 -11.12 -2.48
N ILE A 130 -2.62 -11.27 -2.90
CA ILE A 130 -3.77 -11.34 -1.99
C ILE A 130 -4.15 -12.81 -1.78
N ALA A 131 -4.22 -13.26 -0.52
CA ALA A 131 -4.73 -14.58 -0.15
C ALA A 131 -6.11 -14.45 0.49
N ILE A 132 -7.16 -14.84 -0.24
CA ILE A 132 -8.57 -14.70 0.17
C ILE A 132 -9.12 -16.06 0.55
N GLN A 133 -9.48 -16.27 1.81
CA GLN A 133 -10.15 -17.51 2.22
C GLN A 133 -11.67 -17.38 2.12
N THR A 134 -12.31 -18.37 1.52
CA THR A 134 -13.77 -18.39 1.35
C THR A 134 -14.39 -19.76 1.68
N TYR A 135 -15.60 -19.74 2.23
CA TYR A 135 -16.39 -20.93 2.53
C TYR A 135 -17.89 -20.61 2.52
N LYS A 136 -18.64 -21.19 1.58
CA LYS A 136 -20.10 -21.07 1.45
C LYS A 136 -20.59 -19.64 1.31
N ARG A 137 -19.81 -18.81 0.61
CA ARG A 137 -20.07 -17.36 0.41
C ARG A 137 -19.83 -16.92 -1.05
N PRO A 138 -20.40 -17.63 -2.04
CA PRO A 138 -20.12 -17.35 -3.46
C PRO A 138 -20.51 -15.92 -3.87
N THR A 139 -21.55 -15.34 -3.28
CA THR A 139 -21.98 -13.96 -3.57
C THR A 139 -20.98 -12.93 -3.04
N GLN A 140 -20.51 -13.08 -1.79
CA GLN A 140 -19.54 -12.16 -1.19
C GLN A 140 -18.20 -12.28 -1.91
N LEU A 141 -17.72 -13.51 -2.13
CA LEU A 141 -16.50 -13.76 -2.89
C LEU A 141 -16.55 -13.12 -4.28
N LYS A 142 -17.66 -13.30 -5.01
CA LYS A 142 -17.82 -12.69 -6.34
C LYS A 142 -17.69 -11.17 -6.29
N LYS A 143 -18.34 -10.51 -5.32
CA LYS A 143 -18.26 -9.05 -5.17
C LYS A 143 -16.87 -8.60 -4.76
N THR A 144 -16.22 -9.32 -3.85
CA THR A 144 -14.84 -9.06 -3.42
C THR A 144 -13.86 -9.18 -4.59
N ILE A 145 -13.94 -10.26 -5.38
CA ILE A 145 -13.09 -10.42 -6.58
C ILE A 145 -13.38 -9.29 -7.58
N GLN A 146 -14.65 -8.98 -7.86
CA GLN A 146 -15.03 -7.87 -8.75
C GLN A 146 -14.42 -6.54 -8.30
N HIS A 147 -14.56 -6.20 -7.02
CA HIS A 147 -13.97 -4.99 -6.43
C HIS A 147 -12.44 -4.95 -6.55
N LEU A 148 -11.76 -6.09 -6.33
CA LEU A 148 -10.30 -6.15 -6.39
C LEU A 148 -9.75 -6.05 -7.82
N VAL A 149 -10.52 -6.46 -8.82
CA VAL A 149 -10.09 -6.46 -10.23
C VAL A 149 -10.71 -5.36 -11.08
N GLU A 150 -11.64 -4.55 -10.55
CA GLU A 150 -12.30 -3.48 -11.31
C GLU A 150 -11.33 -2.35 -11.69
N ASN A 151 -10.39 -2.02 -10.79
CA ASN A 151 -9.40 -0.97 -10.97
C ASN A 151 -7.99 -1.56 -10.96
N LYS A 152 -7.08 -0.95 -11.74
CA LYS A 152 -5.66 -1.31 -11.69
C LYS A 152 -5.05 -0.86 -10.36
N VAL A 153 -4.62 -1.83 -9.56
CA VAL A 153 -3.80 -1.61 -8.36
C VAL A 153 -2.33 -1.82 -8.77
N PRO A 154 -1.48 -0.78 -8.75
CA PRO A 154 -0.15 -0.83 -9.35
C PRO A 154 0.72 -2.01 -8.89
N SER A 155 0.72 -2.28 -7.58
CA SER A 155 1.60 -3.28 -7.00
C SER A 155 0.96 -4.67 -6.80
N LEU A 156 -0.27 -4.88 -7.27
CA LEU A 156 -0.96 -6.16 -7.14
C LEU A 156 -0.44 -7.18 -8.17
N TYR A 157 0.18 -8.25 -7.69
CA TYR A 157 0.75 -9.31 -8.53
C TYR A 157 -0.30 -10.36 -8.93
N GLU A 158 -0.92 -10.99 -7.95
CA GLU A 158 -1.95 -12.03 -8.15
C GLU A 158 -2.95 -12.04 -6.98
N ILE A 159 -4.07 -12.70 -7.20
CA ILE A 159 -5.07 -13.03 -6.18
C ILE A 159 -5.20 -14.54 -6.11
N VAL A 160 -4.93 -15.10 -4.94
CA VAL A 160 -5.12 -16.53 -4.66
C VAL A 160 -6.34 -16.71 -3.77
N VAL A 161 -7.37 -17.32 -4.33
CA VAL A 161 -8.60 -17.69 -3.62
C VAL A 161 -8.40 -19.06 -2.99
N VAL A 162 -8.30 -19.08 -1.67
CA VAL A 162 -8.20 -20.30 -0.85
C VAL A 162 -9.60 -20.88 -0.66
N TRP A 163 -9.87 -21.95 -1.41
CA TRP A 163 -11.17 -22.58 -1.54
C TRP A 163 -11.37 -23.69 -0.50
N ASN A 164 -12.09 -23.38 0.57
CA ASN A 164 -12.32 -24.32 1.69
C ASN A 164 -13.55 -25.23 1.50
N GLU A 165 -14.29 -25.11 0.39
CA GLU A 165 -15.42 -25.99 0.09
C GLU A 165 -14.93 -27.30 -0.58
N ILE A 166 -14.33 -28.19 0.22
CA ILE A 166 -13.62 -29.39 -0.27
C ILE A 166 -14.42 -30.33 -1.17
N ASN A 167 -15.76 -30.28 -1.10
CA ASN A 167 -16.68 -31.13 -1.88
C ASN A 167 -17.28 -30.41 -3.10
N VAL A 168 -16.88 -29.18 -3.35
CA VAL A 168 -17.36 -28.35 -4.46
C VAL A 168 -16.14 -27.98 -5.29
N GLU A 169 -16.20 -28.19 -6.60
CA GLU A 169 -15.10 -27.76 -7.47
C GLU A 169 -15.02 -26.23 -7.49
N PRO A 170 -13.81 -25.65 -7.32
CA PRO A 170 -13.64 -24.22 -7.48
C PRO A 170 -13.89 -23.79 -8.93
N PRO A 171 -14.19 -22.51 -9.17
CA PRO A 171 -14.12 -21.93 -10.50
C PRO A 171 -12.73 -22.09 -11.13
N SER A 172 -12.66 -21.99 -12.46
CA SER A 172 -11.39 -21.94 -13.18
C SER A 172 -10.67 -20.61 -12.96
N ASP A 173 -9.34 -20.68 -12.98
CA ASP A 173 -8.47 -19.51 -12.96
C ASP A 173 -8.76 -18.58 -14.16
N PHE A 174 -8.55 -17.29 -13.97
CA PHE A 174 -8.71 -16.31 -15.04
C PHE A 174 -7.79 -15.10 -14.85
N MET A 175 -7.50 -14.42 -15.96
CA MET A 175 -6.79 -13.14 -15.97
C MET A 175 -7.79 -11.99 -15.95
N SER A 176 -7.59 -11.00 -15.09
CA SER A 176 -8.36 -9.76 -15.11
C SER A 176 -8.00 -8.89 -16.32
N GLU A 177 -8.84 -7.90 -16.63
CA GLU A 177 -8.59 -6.91 -17.69
C GLU A 177 -7.30 -6.10 -17.46
N HIS A 178 -6.87 -5.98 -16.20
CA HIS A 178 -5.64 -5.27 -15.81
C HIS A 178 -4.42 -6.18 -15.66
N GLY A 179 -4.51 -7.45 -16.08
CA GLY A 179 -3.39 -8.39 -16.07
C GLY A 179 -3.08 -9.04 -14.72
N VAL A 180 -4.04 -9.05 -13.79
CA VAL A 180 -3.90 -9.74 -12.49
C VAL A 180 -4.46 -11.15 -12.60
N LEU A 181 -3.65 -12.17 -12.31
CA LEU A 181 -4.09 -13.55 -12.26
C LEU A 181 -4.95 -13.79 -11.00
N VAL A 182 -6.15 -14.33 -11.20
CA VAL A 182 -7.00 -14.85 -10.12
C VAL A 182 -6.96 -16.36 -10.17
N ARG A 183 -6.30 -16.97 -9.18
CA ARG A 183 -6.08 -18.41 -9.09
C ARG A 183 -6.85 -19.02 -7.93
N TYR A 184 -7.49 -20.16 -8.15
CA TYR A 184 -8.21 -20.89 -7.10
C TYR A 184 -7.37 -22.05 -6.59
N ARG A 185 -6.98 -21.98 -5.31
CA ARG A 185 -6.28 -23.05 -4.61
C ARG A 185 -7.27 -23.85 -3.77
N ARG A 186 -7.54 -25.09 -4.18
CA ARG A 186 -8.36 -26.02 -3.41
C ARG A 186 -7.63 -26.45 -2.13
N SER A 187 -8.31 -26.32 -1.00
CA SER A 187 -7.80 -26.82 0.28
C SER A 187 -8.11 -28.29 0.49
N GLU A 188 -7.22 -28.98 1.20
CA GLU A 188 -7.41 -30.39 1.57
C GLU A 188 -8.48 -30.57 2.67
N LYS A 189 -8.63 -29.56 3.53
CA LYS A 189 -9.62 -29.52 4.60
C LYS A 189 -10.18 -28.12 4.78
N ASN A 190 -11.42 -28.02 5.25
CA ASN A 190 -11.98 -26.76 5.70
C ASN A 190 -11.33 -26.35 7.03
N SER A 191 -10.37 -25.45 6.98
CA SER A 191 -9.60 -24.98 8.15
C SER A 191 -9.23 -23.51 7.96
N LEU A 192 -9.16 -22.77 9.06
CA LEU A 192 -8.69 -21.37 9.05
C LEU A 192 -7.17 -21.26 8.82
N ASN A 193 -6.41 -22.35 9.00
CA ASN A 193 -4.99 -22.40 8.71
C ASN A 193 -4.67 -22.33 7.21
N GLN A 194 -5.66 -22.61 6.35
CA GLN A 194 -5.46 -22.71 4.89
C GLN A 194 -5.09 -21.37 4.26
N LYS A 195 -5.61 -20.25 4.80
CA LYS A 195 -5.19 -18.90 4.39
C LYS A 195 -3.71 -18.63 4.62
N PHE A 196 -3.10 -19.31 5.60
CA PHE A 196 -1.69 -19.12 5.96
C PHE A 196 -0.76 -20.12 5.27
N LEU A 197 -1.29 -21.13 4.57
CA LEU A 197 -0.45 -22.13 3.92
C LEU A 197 0.40 -21.46 2.83
N PRO A 198 1.74 -21.49 2.90
CA PRO A 198 2.62 -20.93 1.89
C PRO A 198 2.36 -21.62 0.55
N ASP A 199 1.99 -20.84 -0.45
CA ASP A 199 1.80 -21.36 -1.80
C ASP A 199 3.16 -21.44 -2.51
N PRO A 200 3.57 -22.60 -3.06
CA PRO A 200 4.84 -22.70 -3.81
C PRO A 200 4.88 -21.78 -5.04
N ASP A 201 3.71 -21.35 -5.54
CA ASP A 201 3.61 -20.44 -6.67
C ASP A 201 3.66 -18.96 -6.28
N TYR A 202 3.66 -18.62 -4.99
CA TYR A 202 3.87 -17.23 -4.58
C TYR A 202 5.19 -16.68 -5.10
N ARG A 203 5.15 -15.44 -5.59
CA ARG A 203 6.33 -14.72 -6.10
C ARG A 203 6.64 -13.44 -5.34
N THR A 204 5.81 -13.06 -4.38
CA THR A 204 5.95 -11.81 -3.63
C THR A 204 6.24 -12.03 -2.15
N GLN A 205 7.03 -11.15 -1.54
CA GLN A 205 7.26 -11.14 -0.10
C GLN A 205 6.04 -10.66 0.69
N GLY A 206 5.31 -9.68 0.16
CA GLY A 206 4.11 -9.14 0.80
C GLY A 206 2.87 -9.96 0.46
N ILE A 207 2.19 -10.48 1.47
CA ILE A 207 0.92 -11.20 1.33
C ILE A 207 -0.17 -10.43 2.07
N LEU A 208 -1.20 -9.99 1.37
CA LEU A 208 -2.43 -9.47 1.99
C LEU A 208 -3.34 -10.64 2.34
N LEU A 209 -3.42 -10.96 3.63
CA LEU A 209 -4.39 -11.91 4.15
C LEU A 209 -5.75 -11.23 4.24
N SER A 210 -6.76 -11.84 3.63
CA SER A 210 -8.10 -11.26 3.49
C SER A 210 -9.20 -12.29 3.77
N ASP A 211 -10.26 -11.82 4.44
CA ASP A 211 -11.55 -12.52 4.48
C ASP A 211 -12.40 -12.10 3.27
N ASP A 212 -13.34 -12.95 2.85
CA ASP A 212 -14.13 -12.75 1.64
C ASP A 212 -15.20 -11.64 1.71
N ASP A 213 -15.23 -10.83 2.77
CA ASP A 213 -16.26 -9.83 3.03
C ASP A 213 -15.77 -8.41 3.37
N TRP A 214 -14.46 -8.14 3.40
CA TRP A 214 -13.95 -6.78 3.66
C TRP A 214 -12.82 -6.38 2.71
N ASN A 215 -12.85 -5.13 2.21
CA ASN A 215 -11.88 -4.62 1.25
C ASN A 215 -11.42 -3.18 1.53
N TYR A 216 -10.16 -2.88 1.21
CA TYR A 216 -9.69 -1.51 0.98
C TYR A 216 -10.20 -1.00 -0.36
N ASN A 217 -10.35 0.32 -0.53
CA ASN A 217 -10.64 0.90 -1.83
C ASN A 217 -9.46 0.65 -2.80
N THR A 218 -9.75 0.18 -4.02
CA THR A 218 -8.74 -0.07 -5.06
C THR A 218 -8.28 1.20 -5.77
N THR A 219 -8.98 2.33 -5.60
CA THR A 219 -8.56 3.66 -6.07
C THR A 219 -7.61 4.33 -5.06
N GLY A 220 -6.51 3.65 -4.73
CA GLY A 220 -5.39 4.21 -3.96
C GLY A 220 -5.22 3.71 -2.53
N ASP A 221 -6.28 3.33 -1.80
CA ASP A 221 -6.13 2.92 -0.40
C ASP A 221 -5.42 1.57 -0.23
N LEU A 222 -5.72 0.60 -1.10
CA LEU A 222 -5.05 -0.70 -1.09
C LEU A 222 -3.55 -0.57 -1.42
N GLU A 223 -3.24 0.24 -2.44
CA GLU A 223 -1.86 0.58 -2.80
C GLU A 223 -1.15 1.32 -1.66
N TYR A 224 -1.82 2.31 -1.05
CA TYR A 224 -1.29 3.03 0.10
C TYR A 224 -0.98 2.09 1.27
N ALA A 225 -1.90 1.17 1.60
CA ALA A 225 -1.70 0.20 2.68
C ALA A 225 -0.49 -0.70 2.41
N PHE A 226 -0.31 -1.17 1.18
CA PHE A 226 0.87 -1.92 0.78
C PHE A 226 2.16 -1.10 0.91
N GLN A 227 2.17 0.16 0.45
CA GLN A 227 3.35 1.02 0.58
C GLN A 227 3.68 1.34 2.04
N GLN A 228 2.68 1.46 2.94
CA GLN A 228 2.93 1.58 4.38
C GLN A 228 3.56 0.30 4.95
N TRP A 229 3.08 -0.87 4.53
CA TRP A 229 3.67 -2.14 4.91
C TRP A 229 5.14 -2.24 4.46
N ARG A 230 5.44 -1.92 3.20
CA ARG A 230 6.83 -1.90 2.70
C ARG A 230 7.73 -0.96 3.49
N ARG A 231 7.24 0.23 3.83
CA ARG A 231 8.05 1.27 4.50
C ARG A 231 8.29 1.00 5.99
N ALA A 232 7.29 0.49 6.70
CA ALA A 232 7.29 0.46 8.17
C ALA A 232 6.63 -0.79 8.78
N GLY A 233 6.30 -1.78 7.96
CA GLY A 233 5.45 -2.91 8.34
C GLY A 233 5.97 -4.29 7.94
N MET A 234 7.09 -4.43 7.21
CA MET A 234 7.60 -5.75 6.78
C MET A 234 7.91 -6.68 7.97
N HIS A 235 8.41 -6.11 9.05
CA HIS A 235 8.65 -6.73 10.36
C HIS A 235 7.40 -6.92 11.26
N ARG A 236 6.18 -6.68 10.74
CA ARG A 236 4.95 -6.55 11.55
C ARG A 236 3.74 -7.08 10.79
N LEU A 237 2.65 -7.39 11.49
CA LEU A 237 1.34 -7.47 10.83
C LEU A 237 0.80 -6.05 10.65
N THR A 238 0.39 -5.70 9.43
CA THR A 238 -0.03 -4.34 9.07
C THR A 238 -1.43 -4.36 8.44
N GLY A 239 -2.40 -3.65 8.99
CA GLY A 239 -3.78 -3.76 8.50
C GLY A 239 -4.79 -2.88 9.21
N ALA A 240 -6.08 -3.10 8.92
CA ALA A 240 -7.14 -2.16 9.32
C ALA A 240 -7.85 -2.51 10.64
N PHE A 241 -7.75 -3.75 11.12
CA PHE A 241 -8.57 -4.25 12.21
C PHE A 241 -7.79 -4.41 13.52
N ALA A 242 -7.53 -3.29 14.20
CA ALA A 242 -6.86 -3.28 15.50
C ALA A 242 -7.69 -3.95 16.60
N ARG A 243 -7.03 -4.73 17.46
CA ARG A 243 -7.60 -5.34 18.66
C ARG A 243 -6.63 -5.25 19.82
N CYS A 244 -7.19 -5.40 21.02
CA CYS A 244 -6.41 -5.39 22.24
C CYS A 244 -6.37 -6.76 22.89
N TRP A 245 -5.16 -7.11 23.28
CA TRP A 245 -4.83 -8.26 24.08
C TRP A 245 -4.00 -7.81 25.27
N THR A 246 -4.50 -8.05 26.48
CA THR A 246 -3.76 -7.83 27.72
C THR A 246 -3.89 -9.03 28.64
N LEU A 247 -3.00 -9.12 29.63
CA LEU A 247 -3.14 -10.08 30.73
C LEU A 247 -3.80 -9.37 31.91
N ASN A 248 -4.73 -10.06 32.58
CA ASN A 248 -5.17 -9.63 33.90
C ASN A 248 -4.00 -9.79 34.89
N GLU A 249 -3.57 -8.71 35.54
CA GLU A 249 -2.41 -8.74 36.44
C GLU A 249 -2.60 -9.64 37.67
N VAL A 250 -3.84 -9.91 38.08
CA VAL A 250 -4.15 -10.69 39.28
C VAL A 250 -4.41 -12.16 38.93
N THR A 251 -5.23 -12.41 37.91
CA THR A 251 -5.63 -13.77 37.53
C THR A 251 -4.76 -14.39 36.45
N GLU A 252 -3.86 -13.60 35.85
CA GLU A 252 -3.01 -13.96 34.70
C GLU A 252 -3.81 -14.47 33.48
N THR A 253 -5.11 -14.20 33.47
CA THR A 253 -5.98 -14.63 32.38
C THR A 253 -5.93 -13.62 31.25
N PRO A 254 -5.83 -14.08 29.99
CA PRO A 254 -5.86 -13.19 28.84
C PRO A 254 -7.21 -12.49 28.65
N ILE A 255 -7.14 -11.22 28.28
CA ILE A 255 -8.27 -10.34 28.02
C ILE A 255 -8.19 -9.89 26.56
N TYR A 256 -9.07 -10.45 25.74
CA TYR A 256 -9.32 -10.00 24.38
C TYR A 256 -10.43 -8.93 24.35
N SER A 257 -10.17 -7.80 23.70
CA SER A 257 -11.09 -6.66 23.58
C SER A 257 -11.15 -6.07 22.17
N PHE A 258 -12.36 -5.70 21.75
CA PHE A 258 -12.64 -5.10 20.45
C PHE A 258 -12.25 -3.64 20.33
N ASN A 259 -12.49 -2.86 21.39
CA ASN A 259 -12.48 -1.40 21.31
C ASN A 259 -11.35 -0.79 22.14
N CYS A 260 -10.43 -1.61 22.66
CA CYS A 260 -9.29 -1.15 23.46
C CYS A 260 -9.68 -0.14 24.56
N LYS A 261 -10.90 -0.25 25.12
CA LYS A 261 -11.47 0.79 25.99
C LYS A 261 -10.58 0.98 27.22
N GLY A 262 -10.10 2.21 27.41
CA GLY A 262 -9.18 2.57 28.50
C GLY A 262 -7.70 2.28 28.20
N GLN A 263 -7.35 1.96 26.94
CA GLN A 263 -5.98 1.76 26.49
C GLN A 263 -5.70 2.69 25.30
N ASP A 264 -4.57 3.39 25.35
CA ASP A 264 -4.05 4.19 24.21
C ASP A 264 -3.26 3.33 23.21
N THR A 265 -3.23 2.01 23.43
CA THR A 265 -2.45 1.04 22.68
C THR A 265 -3.34 -0.07 22.13
N TYR A 266 -2.88 -0.71 21.06
CA TYR A 266 -3.38 -1.97 20.50
C TYR A 266 -2.23 -2.97 20.43
N SER A 267 -2.52 -4.26 20.42
CA SER A 267 -1.49 -5.31 20.40
C SER A 267 -1.75 -6.37 19.35
N MET A 268 -2.79 -6.18 18.53
CA MET A 268 -3.17 -7.10 17.47
C MET A 268 -3.72 -6.38 16.25
N ILE A 269 -3.46 -6.96 15.07
CA ILE A 269 -4.18 -6.67 13.82
C ILE A 269 -4.79 -7.97 13.30
N LEU A 270 -6.09 -7.97 12.99
CA LEU A 270 -6.75 -9.19 12.50
C LEU A 270 -6.36 -9.50 11.05
N THR A 271 -6.08 -10.77 10.77
CA THR A 271 -5.64 -11.29 9.45
C THR A 271 -6.76 -11.36 8.40
N GLY A 272 -7.96 -10.87 8.72
CA GLY A 272 -9.05 -10.67 7.75
C GLY A 272 -8.82 -9.48 6.82
N MET A 273 -7.84 -8.61 7.14
CA MET A 273 -7.37 -7.55 6.27
C MET A 273 -6.00 -7.06 6.77
N ALA A 274 -4.96 -7.89 6.58
CA ALA A 274 -3.61 -7.58 7.05
C ALA A 274 -2.54 -8.06 6.07
N PHE A 275 -1.63 -7.15 5.74
CA PHE A 275 -0.36 -7.48 5.14
C PHE A 275 0.54 -8.19 6.15
N THR A 276 1.20 -9.24 5.67
CA THR A 276 2.20 -10.03 6.37
C THR A 276 3.37 -10.31 5.44
N HIS A 277 4.56 -10.54 5.99
CA HIS A 277 5.66 -11.09 5.21
C HIS A 277 5.48 -12.61 5.07
N ILE A 278 5.74 -13.15 3.88
CA ILE A 278 5.58 -14.59 3.59
C ILE A 278 6.41 -15.48 4.52
N SER A 279 7.54 -14.98 5.02
CA SER A 279 8.36 -15.70 6.02
C SER A 279 7.59 -16.05 7.30
N TYR A 280 6.64 -15.22 7.77
CA TYR A 280 5.83 -15.58 8.94
C TYR A 280 4.88 -16.75 8.64
N LEU A 281 4.40 -16.85 7.40
CA LEU A 281 3.53 -17.94 6.96
C LEU A 281 4.33 -19.26 6.86
N GLU A 282 5.54 -19.19 6.30
CA GLU A 282 6.49 -20.29 6.22
C GLU A 282 6.90 -20.80 7.61
N TYR A 283 7.24 -19.88 8.52
CA TYR A 283 7.53 -20.25 9.91
C TYR A 283 6.32 -20.87 10.60
N TYR A 284 5.13 -20.27 10.44
CA TYR A 284 3.88 -20.78 11.01
C TYR A 284 3.52 -22.18 10.53
N HIS A 285 3.93 -22.57 9.31
CA HIS A 285 3.74 -23.91 8.73
C HIS A 285 4.96 -24.82 8.84
N SER A 286 6.00 -24.41 9.56
CA SER A 286 7.18 -25.25 9.80
C SER A 286 6.88 -26.47 10.70
N GLU A 287 7.83 -27.40 10.72
CA GLU A 287 7.82 -28.59 11.57
C GLU A 287 8.17 -28.31 13.05
N ASP A 288 8.25 -27.03 13.45
CA ASP A 288 8.43 -26.66 14.85
C ASP A 288 7.27 -27.20 15.72
N GLU A 289 7.59 -27.78 16.88
CA GLU A 289 6.61 -28.42 17.75
C GLU A 289 5.56 -27.43 18.27
N ILE A 290 5.96 -26.20 18.59
CA ILE A 290 5.06 -25.14 19.04
C ILE A 290 4.12 -24.76 17.89
N MET A 291 4.66 -24.59 16.68
CA MET A 291 3.85 -24.25 15.50
C MET A 291 2.85 -25.36 15.15
N THR A 292 3.26 -26.62 15.28
CA THR A 292 2.37 -27.78 15.09
C THR A 292 1.21 -27.76 16.08
N SER A 293 1.51 -27.61 17.37
CA SER A 293 0.48 -27.53 18.43
C SER A 293 -0.45 -26.33 18.26
N VAL A 294 0.08 -25.21 17.77
CA VAL A 294 -0.66 -23.99 17.43
C VAL A 294 -1.65 -24.25 16.29
N ARG A 295 -1.21 -24.88 15.19
CA ARG A 295 -2.08 -25.22 14.05
C ARG A 295 -3.20 -26.17 14.44
N GLU A 296 -2.90 -27.21 15.23
CA GLU A 296 -3.88 -28.14 15.77
C GLU A 296 -4.94 -27.42 16.62
N PHE A 297 -4.49 -26.54 17.52
CA PHE A 297 -5.39 -25.76 18.36
C PHE A 297 -6.35 -24.87 17.54
N VAL A 298 -5.86 -24.25 16.46
CA VAL A 298 -6.67 -23.44 15.55
C VAL A 298 -7.71 -24.30 14.83
N ASP A 299 -7.36 -25.52 14.41
CA ASP A 299 -8.29 -26.47 13.79
C ASP A 299 -9.37 -26.92 14.78
N GLU A 300 -8.99 -27.35 15.99
CA GLU A 300 -9.92 -27.77 17.04
C GLU A 300 -10.88 -26.66 17.45
N SER A 301 -10.37 -25.43 17.53
CA SER A 301 -11.13 -24.26 17.98
C SER A 301 -11.96 -23.62 16.87
N PHE A 302 -11.57 -23.85 15.62
CA PHE A 302 -12.04 -23.15 14.41
C PHE A 302 -12.10 -21.63 14.63
N ASN A 303 -11.01 -21.08 15.18
CA ASN A 303 -10.85 -19.68 15.61
C ASN A 303 -9.37 -19.41 15.94
N CYS A 304 -9.04 -18.15 16.23
CA CYS A 304 -7.79 -17.70 16.84
C CYS A 304 -6.53 -17.84 15.96
N GLU A 305 -6.67 -18.10 14.66
CA GLU A 305 -5.57 -18.07 13.69
C GLU A 305 -4.93 -16.68 13.62
N ASP A 306 -5.75 -15.64 13.70
CA ASP A 306 -5.31 -14.25 13.75
C ASP A 306 -4.51 -13.93 15.02
N ILE A 307 -4.96 -14.42 16.19
CA ILE A 307 -4.21 -14.33 17.45
C ILE A 307 -2.86 -15.04 17.29
N ALA A 308 -2.88 -16.27 16.76
CA ALA A 308 -1.69 -17.08 16.56
C ALA A 308 -0.61 -16.34 15.74
N LEU A 309 -1.00 -15.78 14.60
CA LEU A 309 -0.05 -15.09 13.72
C LEU A 309 0.48 -13.78 14.33
N ASN A 310 -0.32 -13.07 15.14
CA ASN A 310 0.18 -11.92 15.90
C ASN A 310 1.25 -12.33 16.92
N PHE A 311 1.06 -13.47 17.61
CA PHE A 311 2.08 -14.02 18.52
C PHE A 311 3.34 -14.42 17.76
N VAL A 312 3.20 -15.10 16.61
CA VAL A 312 4.35 -15.49 15.77
C VAL A 312 5.14 -14.26 15.31
N ALA A 313 4.47 -13.26 14.73
CA ALA A 313 5.14 -12.04 14.29
C ALA A 313 5.83 -11.32 15.47
N SER A 314 5.12 -11.11 16.58
CA SER A 314 5.67 -10.44 17.77
C SER A 314 6.82 -11.21 18.40
N MET A 315 6.78 -12.54 18.38
CA MET A 315 7.83 -13.42 18.89
C MET A 315 9.07 -13.35 18.01
N LEU A 316 8.89 -13.36 16.68
CA LEU A 316 9.98 -13.38 15.73
C LEU A 316 10.64 -12.02 15.55
N THR A 317 9.92 -10.91 15.64
CA THR A 317 10.48 -9.58 15.30
C THR A 317 10.56 -8.62 16.47
N CYS A 318 10.00 -8.98 17.62
CA CYS A 318 9.94 -8.09 18.78
C CYS A 318 9.17 -6.79 18.55
N GLU A 319 8.25 -6.76 17.58
CA GLU A 319 7.49 -5.57 17.25
C GLU A 319 5.98 -5.81 17.31
N GLY A 320 5.27 -4.81 17.84
CA GLY A 320 3.81 -4.82 17.83
C GLY A 320 3.29 -4.66 16.41
N PRO A 321 1.99 -4.79 16.14
CA PRO A 321 1.47 -4.65 14.78
C PRO A 321 1.27 -3.18 14.38
N LEU A 322 1.03 -2.90 13.09
CA LEU A 322 0.83 -1.56 12.55
C LEU A 322 -0.62 -1.37 12.04
N LEU A 323 -1.36 -0.45 12.65
CA LEU A 323 -2.69 -0.05 12.17
C LEU A 323 -2.56 0.89 10.97
N VAL A 324 -3.09 0.49 9.83
CA VAL A 324 -3.16 1.30 8.61
C VAL A 324 -4.58 1.35 8.09
N LEU A 325 -5.11 2.57 8.02
CA LEU A 325 -6.40 2.87 7.43
C LEU A 325 -6.20 3.66 6.14
N GLY A 326 -7.05 3.38 5.16
CA GLY A 326 -7.17 4.19 3.96
C GLY A 326 -7.86 5.52 4.24
N LYS A 327 -7.89 6.37 3.21
CA LYS A 327 -8.66 7.61 3.21
C LYS A 327 -10.16 7.32 3.18
N ASP A 328 -10.57 6.33 2.39
CA ASP A 328 -11.97 5.97 2.23
C ASP A 328 -12.39 4.94 3.28
N LYS A 329 -13.71 4.85 3.48
CA LYS A 329 -14.28 3.86 4.36
C LYS A 329 -14.07 2.47 3.75
N LEU A 330 -13.65 1.52 4.58
CA LEU A 330 -13.57 0.12 4.18
C LEU A 330 -14.91 -0.37 3.64
N ASP A 331 -14.84 -1.08 2.53
CA ASP A 331 -15.96 -1.72 1.90
C ASP A 331 -16.24 -3.07 2.60
N ASN A 332 -17.52 -3.32 2.89
CA ASN A 332 -17.98 -4.54 3.53
C ASN A 332 -19.09 -5.16 2.68
N GLN A 333 -18.90 -6.42 2.29
CA GLN A 333 -19.83 -7.17 1.46
C GLN A 333 -21.02 -7.79 2.24
N HIS A 334 -21.24 -7.32 3.47
CA HIS A 334 -22.38 -7.58 4.36
C HIS A 334 -22.87 -9.03 4.31
N ALA A 335 -22.11 -9.94 4.94
CA ALA A 335 -22.61 -11.28 5.20
C ALA A 335 -23.66 -11.25 6.33
N SER A 336 -24.84 -11.82 6.09
CA SER A 336 -25.93 -11.92 7.09
C SER A 336 -25.60 -12.82 8.29
N SER A 337 -24.60 -13.70 8.13
CA SER A 337 -24.09 -14.57 9.19
C SER A 337 -22.60 -14.86 8.99
N GLY A 338 -21.86 -14.97 10.09
CA GLY A 338 -20.42 -15.24 10.09
C GLY A 338 -19.93 -15.93 11.35
N ILE A 339 -18.69 -16.39 11.35
CA ILE A 339 -18.09 -17.09 12.51
C ILE A 339 -18.16 -16.22 13.78
N SER A 340 -17.98 -14.91 13.62
CA SER A 340 -18.03 -13.92 14.70
C SER A 340 -19.40 -13.77 15.36
N SER A 341 -20.48 -14.08 14.63
CA SER A 341 -21.86 -14.00 15.13
C SER A 341 -22.30 -15.23 15.94
N LYS A 342 -21.51 -16.31 15.94
CA LYS A 342 -21.87 -17.55 16.65
C LYS A 342 -21.72 -17.39 18.18
N PRO A 343 -22.63 -17.98 18.98
CA PRO A 343 -22.50 -17.97 20.44
C PRO A 343 -21.15 -18.52 20.91
N GLY A 344 -20.54 -17.86 21.89
CA GLY A 344 -19.26 -18.28 22.46
C GLY A 344 -18.01 -17.93 21.63
N HIS A 345 -18.13 -17.26 20.48
CA HIS A 345 -16.98 -16.82 19.69
C HIS A 345 -15.98 -16.00 20.53
N ILE A 346 -16.46 -14.98 21.26
CA ILE A 346 -15.61 -14.13 22.12
C ILE A 346 -15.03 -14.91 23.29
N LEU A 347 -15.81 -15.85 23.83
CA LEU A 347 -15.38 -16.66 24.96
C LEU A 347 -14.20 -17.56 24.58
N ARG A 348 -14.19 -18.12 23.37
CA ARG A 348 -13.04 -18.88 22.84
C ARG A 348 -11.80 -18.00 22.77
N ARG A 349 -11.93 -16.78 22.23
CA ARG A 349 -10.83 -15.80 22.15
C ARG A 349 -10.33 -15.28 23.51
N ARG A 350 -11.08 -15.47 24.60
CA ARG A 350 -10.72 -15.03 25.98
C ARG A 350 -10.29 -16.15 26.93
N ARG A 351 -10.96 -17.30 26.92
CA ARG A 351 -10.79 -18.37 27.94
C ARG A 351 -10.14 -19.65 27.42
N LYS A 352 -10.33 -19.99 26.15
CA LYS A 352 -9.63 -21.11 25.48
C LYS A 352 -8.64 -20.48 24.53
N THR A 353 -7.65 -19.80 25.07
CA THR A 353 -6.73 -19.02 24.26
C THR A 353 -5.60 -19.90 23.76
N ILE A 354 -5.00 -19.50 22.65
CA ILE A 354 -3.79 -20.13 22.15
C ILE A 354 -2.57 -19.84 23.06
N TYR A 355 -2.71 -18.84 23.94
CA TYR A 355 -1.67 -18.35 24.82
C TYR A 355 -0.93 -19.41 25.64
N PRO A 356 -1.58 -20.43 26.26
CA PRO A 356 -0.85 -21.48 26.98
C PRO A 356 0.06 -22.32 26.08
N ARG A 357 -0.20 -22.40 24.77
CA ARG A 357 0.69 -23.10 23.83
C ARG A 357 2.01 -22.35 23.65
N PHE A 358 1.95 -21.02 23.63
CA PHE A 358 3.13 -20.16 23.61
C PHE A 358 3.79 -20.02 25.01
N SER A 359 2.99 -19.95 26.08
CA SER A 359 3.45 -19.66 27.45
C SER A 359 3.93 -20.87 28.24
N SER A 360 3.69 -22.11 27.79
CA SER A 360 4.15 -23.32 28.49
C SER A 360 5.62 -23.64 28.23
N HIS A 361 6.21 -23.11 27.15
CA HIS A 361 7.58 -23.43 26.72
C HIS A 361 8.58 -22.30 27.00
N THR A 362 8.11 -21.10 27.34
CA THR A 362 8.98 -19.95 27.68
C THR A 362 8.35 -19.09 28.76
N GLU A 363 9.18 -18.40 29.55
CA GLU A 363 8.69 -17.34 30.44
C GLU A 363 7.94 -16.27 29.62
N ARG A 364 6.60 -16.34 29.67
CA ARG A 364 5.58 -15.34 29.29
C ARG A 364 5.92 -14.49 28.05
N LEU A 365 5.78 -15.10 26.86
CA LEU A 365 5.62 -14.36 25.60
C LEU A 365 4.44 -13.38 25.69
N THR A 366 4.72 -12.08 25.60
CA THR A 366 3.69 -11.03 25.55
C THR A 366 3.62 -10.43 24.15
N LEU A 367 2.41 -10.14 23.68
CA LEU A 367 2.24 -9.37 22.45
C LEU A 367 2.77 -7.97 22.67
N GLN A 368 3.67 -7.54 21.78
CA GLN A 368 4.19 -6.19 21.79
C GLN A 368 3.06 -5.21 21.48
N GLN A 369 2.96 -4.18 22.33
CA GLN A 369 1.94 -3.14 22.16
C GLN A 369 2.40 -2.12 21.13
N SER A 370 1.44 -1.45 20.52
CA SER A 370 1.66 -0.30 19.65
C SER A 370 0.68 0.76 20.07
N SER A 371 1.15 1.97 20.28
CA SER A 371 0.24 3.09 20.56
C SER A 371 -0.62 3.32 19.34
N ALA A 372 -1.92 3.52 19.55
CA ALA A 372 -2.70 4.27 18.59
C ALA A 372 -1.93 5.58 18.40
N LEU A 373 -1.58 5.92 17.16
CA LEU A 373 -1.31 7.31 16.87
C LEU A 373 -2.62 8.04 17.15
N GLN A 374 -2.80 8.50 18.39
CA GLN A 374 -3.57 9.70 18.62
C GLN A 374 -2.99 10.69 17.62
N MET A 375 -3.83 11.37 16.85
CA MET A 375 -3.40 12.61 16.20
C MET A 375 -3.00 13.59 17.33
N SER A 376 -1.84 13.35 17.92
CA SER A 376 -0.99 14.37 18.48
C SER A 376 -0.54 15.17 17.27
N ASP A 377 -0.67 16.49 17.36
CA ASP A 377 -0.20 17.48 16.38
C ASP A 377 1.31 17.40 16.06
N HIS A 378 2.00 16.32 16.44
CA HIS A 378 3.32 15.97 15.95
C HIS A 378 3.24 15.23 14.62
N ILE A 379 2.97 16.06 13.61
CA ILE A 379 3.32 15.83 12.21
C ILE A 379 4.80 15.40 12.15
N PRO A 380 5.16 14.21 11.64
CA PRO A 380 6.55 13.90 11.30
C PRO A 380 7.06 14.94 10.30
N PRO A 381 8.31 15.41 10.42
CA PRO A 381 8.76 16.54 9.62
C PRO A 381 8.61 16.21 8.12
N PRO A 382 8.05 17.12 7.32
CA PRO A 382 7.94 16.95 5.87
C PRO A 382 9.33 16.76 5.26
N PRO A 383 9.45 16.22 4.03
CA PRO A 383 10.70 16.34 3.28
C PRO A 383 11.09 17.83 3.22
N PRO A 384 12.40 18.17 3.13
CA PRO A 384 12.80 19.55 2.96
C PRO A 384 12.03 20.10 1.74
N PRO A 385 11.16 21.11 1.92
CA PRO A 385 10.53 21.75 0.79
C PRO A 385 11.65 22.34 -0.08
N ALA A 386 11.42 22.46 -1.40
CA ALA A 386 12.19 23.45 -2.16
C ALA A 386 12.15 24.77 -1.37
N PRO A 387 13.26 25.52 -1.25
CA PRO A 387 13.28 26.74 -0.46
C PRO A 387 12.11 27.65 -0.84
N PRO A 388 11.64 28.51 0.07
CA PRO A 388 10.57 29.41 -0.27
C PRO A 388 11.13 30.30 -1.37
N LEU A 389 10.25 30.81 -2.23
CA LEU A 389 10.63 31.95 -3.06
C LEU A 389 11.23 33.00 -2.12
N PRO A 390 12.49 33.43 -2.33
CA PRO A 390 13.02 34.56 -1.60
C PRO A 390 12.08 35.74 -1.84
N ALA A 391 11.80 36.49 -0.78
CA ALA A 391 10.94 37.65 -0.89
C ALA A 391 11.52 38.58 -1.94
N SER A 392 10.70 39.02 -2.90
CA SER A 392 11.10 40.04 -3.87
C SER A 392 11.78 41.20 -3.14
N LEU A 393 13.06 41.43 -3.43
CA LEU A 393 13.84 42.55 -2.88
C LEU A 393 13.27 43.93 -3.29
N HIS A 394 12.20 43.98 -4.08
CA HIS A 394 11.54 45.21 -4.51
C HIS A 394 10.35 45.67 -3.64
N LYS A 395 10.11 45.06 -2.46
CA LYS A 395 9.23 45.67 -1.44
C LYS A 395 9.97 45.94 -0.13
N SER A 396 10.07 47.24 0.13
CA SER A 396 10.81 47.94 1.18
C SER A 396 10.46 47.57 2.63
N GLN A 397 11.52 47.56 3.46
CA GLN A 397 11.61 47.79 4.92
C GLN A 397 11.11 46.69 5.89
N SER A 398 12.03 45.88 6.42
CA SER A 398 12.50 45.95 7.84
C SER A 398 13.35 44.72 8.24
N THR A 399 14.56 45.00 8.74
CA THR A 399 15.38 44.33 9.77
C THR A 399 15.37 42.79 9.95
N GLU A 400 16.53 42.19 9.65
CA GLU A 400 17.09 40.86 10.00
C GLU A 400 16.41 39.55 9.51
N PRO A 401 17.19 38.55 9.05
CA PRO A 401 16.71 37.50 8.15
C PRO A 401 16.09 36.32 8.91
N GLN A 402 14.77 36.35 9.10
CA GLN A 402 14.03 35.17 9.56
C GLN A 402 13.67 34.27 8.35
N LEU A 403 14.54 33.32 8.04
CA LEU A 403 14.24 32.14 7.21
C LEU A 403 13.27 31.21 7.98
N LYS A 404 12.00 31.63 8.10
CA LYS A 404 10.89 30.78 8.54
C LYS A 404 10.09 30.34 7.32
N LEU A 405 10.57 29.25 6.74
CA LEU A 405 9.98 28.45 5.68
C LEU A 405 8.68 27.77 6.14
N LYS A 406 7.55 28.48 6.05
CA LYS A 406 6.23 27.84 5.87
C LYS A 406 5.97 27.81 4.36
N VAL A 407 5.39 26.73 3.83
CA VAL A 407 4.14 26.76 3.04
C VAL A 407 3.86 25.39 2.40
N LYS A 408 2.58 25.04 2.48
CA LYS A 408 1.91 23.81 2.02
C LYS A 408 1.59 23.85 0.51
N SER A 409 1.67 22.70 -0.17
CA SER A 409 0.56 22.04 -0.92
C SER A 409 1.04 21.20 -2.13
N THR A 410 0.81 19.88 -2.12
CA THR A 410 0.34 18.97 -3.21
C THR A 410 0.37 17.49 -2.69
N PRO A 411 -0.54 16.57 -3.09
CA PRO A 411 -0.68 15.23 -2.51
C PRO A 411 0.43 14.21 -2.83
N GLU A 412 0.73 13.32 -1.89
CA GLU A 412 1.89 12.41 -1.79
C GLU A 412 1.81 11.10 -2.62
N ALA A 413 0.99 11.01 -3.66
CA ALA A 413 0.79 9.75 -4.39
C ALA A 413 1.89 9.42 -5.44
N CYS A 414 2.96 10.21 -5.56
CA CYS A 414 3.92 10.11 -6.68
C CYS A 414 5.41 10.05 -6.30
N PHE A 415 5.78 9.74 -5.05
CA PHE A 415 7.20 9.79 -4.63
C PHE A 415 7.61 8.65 -3.69
N TYR A 416 8.77 8.04 -3.97
CA TYR A 416 9.50 7.03 -3.24
C TYR A 416 10.47 7.69 -2.28
N GLN A 417 10.67 7.04 -1.14
CA GLN A 417 11.67 7.41 -0.15
C GLN A 417 12.66 6.26 -0.03
N PRO A 418 13.96 6.47 -0.33
CA PRO A 418 14.97 5.45 -0.12
C PRO A 418 15.21 5.20 1.39
N SER A 419 15.51 3.96 1.73
CA SER A 419 15.68 3.43 3.10
C SER A 419 16.99 3.83 3.79
N LYS A 420 17.89 4.53 3.09
CA LYS A 420 19.00 5.30 3.69
C LYS A 420 19.05 6.67 3.02
N PRO A 421 19.24 7.78 3.77
CA PRO A 421 19.61 9.03 3.14
C PRO A 421 20.90 8.79 2.34
N PRO A 422 21.05 9.35 1.13
CA PRO A 422 22.36 9.35 0.47
C PRO A 422 23.38 9.88 1.48
N ALA A 423 24.55 9.25 1.54
CA ALA A 423 25.63 9.68 2.44
C ALA A 423 25.73 11.21 2.39
N GLN A 424 25.73 11.88 3.56
CA GLN A 424 25.89 13.32 3.62
C GLN A 424 27.14 13.69 2.83
N THR A 425 26.94 14.17 1.60
CA THR A 425 28.02 14.63 0.75
C THR A 425 28.53 15.91 1.39
N ASP A 426 29.84 15.98 1.59
CA ASP A 426 30.50 17.18 2.05
C ASP A 426 30.13 18.33 1.08
N LEU A 427 29.35 19.32 1.54
CA LEU A 427 28.91 20.50 0.77
C LEU A 427 30.10 21.35 0.25
N SER A 428 31.33 20.92 0.54
CA SER A 428 32.62 21.49 0.16
C SER A 428 32.98 21.32 -1.33
N GLU A 429 32.30 20.44 -2.09
CA GLU A 429 32.67 20.11 -3.49
C GLU A 429 31.87 20.84 -4.60
N SER A 430 31.03 21.85 -4.31
CA SER A 430 30.29 22.56 -5.37
C SER A 430 31.20 23.51 -6.18
N PRO A 431 31.52 23.23 -7.46
CA PRO A 431 32.48 24.01 -8.23
C PRO A 431 31.97 25.42 -8.57
N ILE A 432 32.89 26.35 -8.79
CA ILE A 432 32.58 27.60 -9.51
C ILE A 432 32.72 27.37 -11.01
N GLY A 433 31.95 28.07 -11.83
CA GLY A 433 31.99 27.88 -13.28
C GLY A 433 30.62 27.91 -13.96
N PRO A 434 30.54 27.42 -15.21
CA PRO A 434 29.31 27.37 -15.96
C PRO A 434 28.40 26.25 -15.44
N TYR A 435 27.18 26.62 -15.05
CA TYR A 435 26.13 25.68 -14.65
C TYR A 435 25.05 25.64 -15.71
N PHE A 436 24.84 24.47 -16.31
CA PHE A 436 23.65 24.20 -17.10
C PHE A 436 22.46 24.06 -16.17
N VAL A 437 21.55 25.03 -16.26
CA VAL A 437 20.33 25.11 -15.48
C VAL A 437 19.12 24.75 -16.35
N TYR A 438 18.19 24.03 -15.74
CA TYR A 438 16.92 23.65 -16.32
C TYR A 438 15.79 23.92 -15.32
N GLY A 439 14.54 23.82 -15.77
CA GLY A 439 13.39 23.99 -14.89
C GLY A 439 13.25 25.41 -14.35
N THR A 440 13.05 25.55 -13.04
CA THR A 440 12.83 26.86 -12.38
C THR A 440 14.06 27.74 -12.38
N LEU A 441 15.27 27.16 -12.38
CA LEU A 441 16.52 27.91 -12.44
C LEU A 441 16.76 28.60 -13.79
N MET A 442 15.96 28.30 -14.81
CA MET A 442 16.00 29.03 -16.09
C MET A 442 15.36 30.43 -16.01
N ASP A 443 14.67 30.76 -14.92
CA ASP A 443 14.14 32.09 -14.66
C ASP A 443 15.21 32.98 -13.98
N PRO A 444 15.66 34.08 -14.60
CA PRO A 444 16.65 34.97 -14.01
C PRO A 444 16.21 35.59 -12.66
N ASN A 445 14.91 35.83 -12.47
CA ASN A 445 14.40 36.36 -11.20
C ASN A 445 14.57 35.33 -10.09
N MET A 446 14.22 34.07 -10.34
CA MET A 446 14.49 32.95 -9.44
C MET A 446 15.96 32.87 -9.05
N LEU A 447 16.89 32.96 -10.01
CA LEU A 447 18.31 32.93 -9.71
C LEU A 447 18.76 34.13 -8.88
N SER A 448 18.28 35.33 -9.20
CA SER A 448 18.58 36.54 -8.43
C SER A 448 18.17 36.39 -6.97
N ASP A 449 16.97 35.86 -6.76
CA ASP A 449 16.42 35.64 -5.44
C ASP A 449 17.22 34.60 -4.66
N ILE A 450 17.48 33.42 -5.23
CA ILE A 450 18.23 32.32 -4.58
C ILE A 450 19.64 32.78 -4.22
N LEU A 451 20.26 33.51 -5.14
CA LEU A 451 21.64 33.94 -5.01
C LEU A 451 21.77 35.29 -4.29
N GLY A 452 20.68 35.97 -3.94
CA GLY A 452 20.70 37.30 -3.35
C GLY A 452 21.42 38.34 -4.23
N LEU A 453 21.24 38.29 -5.55
CA LEU A 453 21.85 39.23 -6.49
C LEU A 453 21.09 40.56 -6.51
N GLU A 454 21.82 41.67 -6.54
CA GLU A 454 21.24 43.00 -6.70
C GLU A 454 20.71 43.27 -8.11
N LYS A 455 21.24 42.54 -9.11
CA LYS A 455 20.89 42.68 -10.53
C LYS A 455 20.50 41.33 -11.10
N GLU A 456 19.53 41.36 -12.00
CA GLU A 456 19.09 40.19 -12.75
C GLU A 456 20.26 39.58 -13.54
N PRO A 457 20.55 38.27 -13.37
CA PRO A 457 21.65 37.60 -14.04
C PRO A 457 21.33 37.37 -15.51
N LYS A 458 22.35 37.45 -16.35
CA LYS A 458 22.22 37.07 -17.76
C LYS A 458 22.46 35.57 -17.92
N LEU A 459 21.48 34.90 -18.52
CA LEU A 459 21.54 33.50 -18.90
C LEU A 459 21.88 33.37 -20.39
N ARG A 460 22.74 32.41 -20.73
CA ARG A 460 23.01 32.05 -22.14
C ARG A 460 22.22 30.79 -22.50
N LEU A 461 21.55 30.78 -23.65
CA LEU A 461 20.84 29.58 -24.10
C LEU A 461 21.83 28.50 -24.51
N ALA A 462 21.56 27.25 -24.11
CA ALA A 462 22.43 26.11 -24.41
C ALA A 462 21.65 24.80 -24.50
N LYS A 463 22.34 23.76 -24.95
CA LYS A 463 21.88 22.38 -24.96
C LYS A 463 22.95 21.43 -24.45
N ILE A 464 22.52 20.25 -24.03
CA ILE A 464 23.37 19.12 -23.66
C ILE A 464 22.88 17.85 -24.37
N LYS A 465 23.75 16.84 -24.48
CA LYS A 465 23.46 15.53 -25.10
C LYS A 465 23.68 14.37 -24.13
N GLY A 466 22.96 13.27 -24.32
CA GLY A 466 23.10 12.07 -23.48
C GLY A 466 22.31 12.14 -22.18
N TYR A 467 21.35 13.05 -22.10
CA TYR A 467 20.51 13.25 -20.92
C TYR A 467 19.05 13.20 -21.32
N SER A 468 18.19 12.81 -20.38
CA SER A 468 16.75 12.87 -20.55
C SER A 468 16.11 13.59 -19.37
N ARG A 469 15.09 14.39 -19.67
CA ARG A 469 14.32 15.12 -18.66
C ARG A 469 13.02 14.39 -18.39
N LYS A 470 12.76 14.11 -17.13
CA LYS A 470 11.48 13.57 -16.64
C LYS A 470 10.88 14.48 -15.58
N LEU A 471 9.72 14.12 -15.05
CA LEU A 471 9.06 14.86 -13.97
C LEU A 471 9.16 14.10 -12.65
N TRP A 472 9.80 14.74 -11.66
CA TRP A 472 9.63 14.40 -10.26
C TRP A 472 8.41 15.16 -9.73
N GLY A 473 7.25 14.52 -9.84
CA GLY A 473 5.94 15.11 -9.58
C GLY A 473 5.62 16.28 -10.52
N ARG A 474 5.88 17.52 -10.08
CA ARG A 474 5.65 18.73 -10.91
C ARG A 474 6.95 19.42 -11.32
N TYR A 475 8.08 18.93 -10.86
CA TYR A 475 9.39 19.54 -11.09
C TYR A 475 10.15 18.71 -12.12
N PRO A 476 10.90 19.36 -13.01
CA PRO A 476 11.75 18.64 -13.94
C PRO A 476 12.92 18.03 -13.18
N ALA A 477 13.27 16.80 -13.54
CA ALA A 477 14.40 16.07 -13.00
C ALA A 477 15.24 15.53 -14.16
N MET A 478 16.55 15.79 -14.12
CA MET A 478 17.49 15.32 -15.13
C MET A 478 18.04 13.94 -14.77
N GLN A 479 18.09 13.05 -15.75
CA GLN A 479 18.70 11.72 -15.64
C GLN A 479 19.53 11.42 -16.89
N GLU A 480 20.32 10.34 -16.86
CA GLU A 480 21.02 9.86 -18.04
C GLU A 480 20.00 9.45 -19.12
N GLY A 481 20.35 9.66 -20.38
CA GLY A 481 19.50 9.35 -21.52
C GLY A 481 20.30 8.80 -22.69
N PRO A 482 19.63 8.37 -23.77
CA PRO A 482 20.30 7.95 -24.99
C PRO A 482 21.27 9.03 -25.49
N GLY A 483 22.44 8.61 -26.00
CA GLY A 483 23.55 9.52 -26.35
C GLY A 483 23.22 10.60 -27.38
N ASP A 484 22.18 10.41 -28.18
CA ASP A 484 21.66 11.32 -29.20
C ASP A 484 20.58 12.28 -28.68
N THR A 485 20.05 12.06 -27.47
CA THR A 485 18.97 12.87 -26.90
C THR A 485 19.50 14.24 -26.49
N GLU A 486 18.92 15.30 -27.08
CA GLU A 486 19.24 16.69 -26.77
C GLU A 486 18.27 17.29 -25.74
N VAL A 487 18.81 17.95 -24.72
CA VAL A 487 18.01 18.69 -23.74
C VAL A 487 18.36 20.17 -23.80
N ASN A 488 17.33 21.02 -23.95
CA ASN A 488 17.47 22.48 -23.98
C ASN A 488 17.46 23.06 -22.56
N GLY A 489 18.26 24.10 -22.34
CA GLY A 489 18.31 24.82 -21.08
C GLY A 489 19.03 26.16 -21.21
N SER A 490 19.49 26.67 -20.08
CA SER A 490 20.24 27.91 -19.99
C SER A 490 21.51 27.69 -19.18
N VAL A 491 22.48 28.59 -19.31
CA VAL A 491 23.73 28.53 -18.57
C VAL A 491 23.87 29.77 -17.72
N TYR A 492 24.12 29.55 -16.43
CA TYR A 492 24.46 30.59 -15.47
C TYR A 492 25.91 30.45 -15.04
N GLN A 493 26.66 31.55 -15.04
CA GLN A 493 28.05 31.56 -14.57
C GLN A 493 28.09 31.78 -13.06
N VAL A 494 28.40 30.72 -12.31
CA VAL A 494 28.54 30.77 -10.86
C VAL A 494 29.91 31.35 -10.49
N GLN A 495 29.90 32.54 -9.88
CA GLN A 495 31.12 33.32 -9.63
C GLN A 495 31.75 33.09 -8.25
N SER A 496 31.04 32.45 -7.32
CA SER A 496 31.54 32.22 -5.96
C SER A 496 31.07 30.88 -5.40
N ILE A 497 31.86 30.31 -4.49
CA ILE A 497 31.52 29.08 -3.76
C ILE A 497 30.23 29.29 -2.95
N ALA A 498 29.99 30.49 -2.43
CA ALA A 498 28.76 30.82 -1.73
C ALA A 498 27.53 30.73 -2.65
N HIS A 499 27.65 31.14 -3.92
CA HIS A 499 26.57 30.99 -4.90
C HIS A 499 26.35 29.53 -5.26
N ALA A 500 27.43 28.77 -5.47
CA ALA A 500 27.37 27.34 -5.75
C ALA A 500 26.65 26.57 -4.61
N LYS A 501 27.00 26.88 -3.36
CA LYS A 501 26.34 26.32 -2.17
C LYS A 501 24.87 26.69 -2.09
N ARG A 502 24.49 27.95 -2.33
CA ARG A 502 23.07 28.36 -2.35
C ARG A 502 22.25 27.65 -3.43
N LEU A 503 22.83 27.39 -4.59
CA LEU A 503 22.19 26.59 -5.64
C LEU A 503 22.02 25.13 -5.22
N ALA A 504 23.07 24.51 -4.65
CA ALA A 504 23.00 23.14 -4.15
C ALA A 504 21.98 22.98 -3.00
N GLU A 505 21.93 23.96 -2.09
CA GLU A 505 20.92 24.04 -1.03
C GLU A 505 19.50 24.17 -1.60
N TYR A 506 19.35 24.91 -2.71
CA TYR A 506 18.06 25.06 -3.40
C TYR A 506 17.59 23.79 -4.07
N GLU A 507 18.48 23.08 -4.76
CA GLU A 507 18.17 21.82 -5.43
C GLU A 507 17.97 20.65 -4.46
N THR A 508 18.48 20.76 -3.22
CA THR A 508 18.37 19.75 -2.14
C THR A 508 19.23 18.49 -2.36
N ASN A 509 19.20 17.56 -1.40
CA ASN A 509 19.92 16.28 -1.47
C ASN A 509 19.36 15.31 -2.53
N SER A 510 18.27 15.67 -3.22
CA SER A 510 17.67 14.87 -4.29
C SER A 510 18.43 15.01 -5.62
N TYR A 511 19.36 15.97 -5.69
CA TYR A 511 20.18 16.24 -6.86
C TYR A 511 21.67 16.28 -6.49
N ARG A 512 22.51 15.89 -7.44
CA ARG A 512 23.97 15.96 -7.33
C ARG A 512 24.53 16.76 -8.50
N VAL A 513 25.53 17.59 -8.23
CA VAL A 513 26.28 18.28 -9.28
C VAL A 513 27.16 17.26 -10.01
N MET A 514 26.99 17.15 -11.32
CA MET A 514 27.76 16.28 -12.20
C MET A 514 28.38 17.10 -13.34
N PRO A 515 29.54 16.71 -13.89
CA PRO A 515 30.09 17.36 -15.07
C PRO A 515 29.23 17.07 -16.30
N CYS A 516 29.10 18.06 -17.19
CA CYS A 516 28.42 17.92 -18.48
C CYS A 516 29.10 18.74 -19.58
N HIS A 517 28.92 18.33 -20.83
CA HIS A 517 29.34 19.09 -22.00
C HIS A 517 28.20 20.01 -22.46
N ILE A 518 28.43 21.32 -22.37
CA ILE A 518 27.47 22.37 -22.69
C ILE A 518 27.74 22.88 -24.11
N HIS A 519 26.71 22.89 -24.95
CA HIS A 519 26.72 23.48 -26.28
C HIS A 519 25.85 24.75 -26.32
N TYR A 520 26.46 25.92 -26.46
CA TYR A 520 25.74 27.19 -26.48
C TYR A 520 25.02 27.41 -27.82
N THR A 521 23.80 27.93 -27.77
CA THR A 521 22.96 28.16 -28.96
C THR A 521 22.73 29.64 -29.27
N ASP A 522 23.39 30.53 -28.51
CA ASP A 522 23.25 31.98 -28.64
C ASP A 522 24.17 32.60 -29.71
N GLY A 523 25.00 31.80 -30.37
CA GLY A 523 25.96 32.25 -31.39
C GLY A 523 27.19 32.98 -30.83
N ASN A 524 27.31 33.11 -29.51
CA ASN A 524 28.46 33.75 -28.85
C ASN A 524 29.55 32.73 -28.53
N LYS A 525 30.76 33.22 -28.18
CA LYS A 525 31.88 32.38 -27.74
C LYS A 525 31.95 32.30 -26.19
N PRO A 526 32.38 31.16 -25.61
CA PRO A 526 32.63 29.87 -26.26
C PRO A 526 31.35 29.23 -26.80
N ALA A 527 31.49 28.42 -27.86
CA ALA A 527 30.40 27.63 -28.43
C ALA A 527 30.18 26.32 -27.66
N ASP A 528 31.25 25.77 -27.08
CA ASP A 528 31.24 24.56 -26.27
C ASP A 528 32.09 24.76 -25.02
N GLU A 529 31.65 24.23 -23.89
CA GLU A 529 32.36 24.31 -22.62
C GLU A 529 32.02 23.11 -21.71
N LEU A 530 32.95 22.69 -20.86
CA LEU A 530 32.67 21.72 -19.81
C LEU A 530 32.12 22.45 -18.59
N GLY A 531 30.94 22.06 -18.14
CA GLY A 531 30.26 22.69 -17.02
C GLY A 531 29.63 21.70 -16.08
N SER A 532 28.75 22.22 -15.24
CA SER A 532 28.09 21.48 -14.17
C SER A 532 26.59 21.41 -14.39
N ILE A 533 25.97 20.29 -14.05
CA ILE A 533 24.52 20.09 -14.09
C ILE A 533 24.04 19.42 -12.81
N PHE A 534 22.83 19.77 -12.37
CA PHE A 534 22.16 19.06 -11.29
C PHE A 534 21.49 17.79 -11.84
N MET A 535 22.00 16.62 -11.50
CA MET A 535 21.43 15.33 -11.86
C MET A 535 20.56 14.82 -10.72
N TYR A 536 19.38 14.32 -11.04
CA TYR A 536 18.53 13.66 -10.05
C TYR A 536 19.18 12.36 -9.60
N VAL A 537 19.41 12.23 -8.29
CA VAL A 537 20.02 11.05 -7.65
C VAL A 537 19.06 10.35 -6.69
N GLY A 538 17.78 10.75 -6.71
CA GLY A 538 16.70 10.03 -6.03
C GLY A 538 16.31 8.75 -6.76
N ASN A 539 15.18 8.15 -6.40
CA ASN A 539 14.75 6.91 -7.04
C ASN A 539 14.19 7.18 -8.45
N PRO A 540 14.76 6.59 -9.51
CA PRO A 540 14.24 6.75 -10.88
C PRO A 540 12.76 6.37 -11.04
N ARG A 541 12.20 5.53 -10.16
CA ARG A 541 10.78 5.16 -10.15
C ARG A 541 9.84 6.33 -9.77
N ASP A 542 10.38 7.42 -9.24
CA ASP A 542 9.61 8.64 -8.93
C ASP A 542 9.47 9.58 -10.12
N LEU A 543 10.14 9.23 -11.21
CA LEU A 543 10.16 10.02 -12.41
C LEU A 543 9.05 9.53 -13.33
N CYS A 544 8.07 10.40 -13.54
CA CYS A 544 7.04 10.20 -14.54
C CYS A 544 7.47 10.82 -15.86
N ASP A 545 7.04 10.22 -16.97
CA ASP A 545 7.17 10.87 -18.27
C ASP A 545 6.28 12.12 -18.32
N GLY A 546 6.82 13.19 -18.90
CA GLY A 546 6.10 14.45 -19.02
C GLY A 546 7.02 15.63 -19.29
N GLU A 547 6.40 16.76 -19.63
CA GLU A 547 7.11 17.98 -20.00
C GLU A 547 6.90 19.07 -18.96
N PHE A 548 7.98 19.79 -18.64
CA PHE A 548 7.92 20.96 -17.76
C PHE A 548 7.83 22.25 -18.58
N ASP A 549 6.77 23.02 -18.35
CA ASP A 549 6.56 24.35 -18.92
C ASP A 549 6.81 25.43 -17.86
N LEU A 550 7.92 26.16 -18.01
CA LEU A 550 8.33 27.23 -17.11
C LEU A 550 7.31 28.38 -17.09
N ALA A 551 6.76 28.78 -18.23
CA ALA A 551 5.82 29.90 -18.31
C ALA A 551 4.51 29.55 -17.61
N GLN A 552 4.01 28.33 -17.79
CA GLN A 552 2.84 27.83 -17.08
C GLN A 552 3.09 27.75 -15.57
N TRP A 553 4.30 27.33 -15.16
CA TRP A 553 4.69 27.28 -13.75
C TRP A 553 4.75 28.68 -13.11
N LEU A 554 5.42 29.64 -13.76
CA LEU A 554 5.50 31.03 -13.29
C LEU A 554 4.13 31.68 -13.15
N LYS A 555 3.21 31.40 -14.08
CA LYS A 555 1.82 31.86 -14.02
C LYS A 555 1.09 31.34 -12.79
N ARG A 556 1.25 30.06 -12.44
CA ARG A 556 0.64 29.46 -11.24
C ARG A 556 1.20 30.03 -9.95
N MET A 557 2.49 30.38 -9.94
CA MET A 557 3.17 30.98 -8.78
C MET A 557 2.93 32.50 -8.65
N GLY A 558 2.11 33.09 -9.52
CA GLY A 558 1.83 34.53 -9.50
C GLY A 558 3.05 35.40 -9.83
N ARG A 559 4.07 34.83 -10.49
CA ARG A 559 5.31 35.54 -10.89
C ARG A 559 5.30 35.97 -12.36
N PHE A 560 4.16 35.87 -13.02
CA PHE A 560 4.04 36.29 -14.42
C PHE A 560 4.22 37.80 -14.49
N SER A 561 5.33 38.24 -15.06
CA SER A 561 5.46 39.61 -15.55
C SER A 561 4.43 39.78 -16.66
N ALA A 562 3.50 40.72 -16.46
CA ALA A 562 2.75 41.26 -17.58
C ALA A 562 3.77 41.92 -18.50
N SER A 563 4.14 41.21 -19.56
CA SER A 563 4.82 41.77 -20.72
C SER A 563 3.90 42.72 -21.45
#